data_AF-X1IZ13-F1
#
_entry.id   AF-X1IZ13-F1
#
_cell.length_a   1.000
_cell.length_b   1.000
_cell.length_c   1.000
_cell.angle_alpha   90.00
_cell.angle_beta   90.00
_cell.angle_gamma   90.00
#
_symmetry.space_group_name_H-M   'P 1'
#
loop_
_entity.id
_entity.type
_entity.pdbx_description
1 polymer ?
#
loop_
_entity_poly.entity_id
_entity_poly.type
_entity_poly.pdbx_seq_one_letter_code
_entity_poly.pdbx_strand_id
1 'polypeptide(L)' 'MGEKYGVRINLHPKPVEGDWNGSGMHANFSNGVMRKAGNKETFDKICGGFGKHI' A
#
# COMPACT_ATOMS: atom_id res chain seq x y z
N MET A 1 -21.06 5.90 8.90
CA MET A 1 -20.97 5.22 10.22
C MET A 1 -20.49 6.18 11.32
N GLY A 2 -19.33 6.85 11.18
CA GLY A 2 -18.80 7.75 12.22
C GLY A 2 -19.71 8.92 12.62
N GLU A 3 -20.42 9.52 11.66
CA GLU A 3 -21.31 10.67 11.91
C GLU A 3 -22.40 10.37 12.95
N LYS A 4 -22.93 9.14 12.99
CA LYS A 4 -23.96 8.73 13.97
C LYS A 4 -23.47 8.79 15.42
N TYR A 5 -22.16 8.79 15.62
CA TYR A 5 -21.51 8.81 16.93
C TYR A 5 -20.72 10.11 17.18
N GLY A 6 -20.88 11.13 16.32
CA GLY A 6 -20.12 12.38 16.42
C GLY A 6 -18.62 12.23 16.13
N VAL A 7 -18.21 11.18 15.41
CA VAL A 7 -16.81 10.90 15.08
C VAL A 7 -16.51 11.24 13.61
N ARG A 8 -15.37 11.89 13.37
CA ARG A 8 -14.86 12.21 12.02
C ARG A 8 -13.65 11.32 11.67
N ILE A 9 -13.56 10.91 10.41
CA ILE A 9 -12.38 10.20 9.87
C ILE A 9 -11.33 11.23 9.43
N ASN A 10 -10.08 10.99 9.83
CA ASN A 10 -8.92 11.72 9.33
C ASN A 10 -8.11 10.81 8.40
N LEU A 11 -8.06 11.13 7.10
CA LEU A 11 -7.31 10.39 6.07
C LEU A 11 -5.92 10.98 5.79
N HIS A 12 -5.43 11.88 6.64
CA HIS A 12 -4.11 12.47 6.49
C HIS A 12 -3.02 11.38 6.66
N PRO A 13 -1.97 11.36 5.81
CA PRO A 13 -0.94 10.31 5.86
C PRO A 13 -0.10 10.32 7.14
N LYS A 14 -0.11 11.43 7.89
CA LYS A 14 0.49 11.54 9.23
C LYS A 14 -0.44 12.38 10.11
N PRO A 15 -1.48 11.79 10.71
CA PRO A 15 -2.52 12.56 11.40
C PRO A 15 -2.08 13.03 12.80
N VAL A 16 -1.04 12.43 13.37
CA VAL A 16 -0.47 12.77 14.69
C VAL A 16 1.05 12.96 14.53
N GLU A 17 1.57 14.04 15.10
CA GLU A 17 3.00 14.35 15.09
C GLU A 17 3.80 13.46 16.07
N GLY A 18 5.11 13.41 15.90
CA GLY A 18 6.00 12.58 16.71
C GLY A 18 6.06 11.11 16.27
N ASP A 19 6.35 10.22 17.21
CA ASP A 19 6.63 8.80 16.99
C ASP A 19 5.37 7.93 16.93
N TRP A 20 4.32 8.45 16.29
CA TRP A 20 3.10 7.71 15.99
C TRP A 20 3.14 7.21 14.54
N ASN A 21 2.51 6.07 14.26
CA ASN A 21 2.43 5.58 12.89
C ASN A 21 1.66 6.55 11.98
N GLY A 22 2.07 6.61 10.71
CA GLY A 22 1.30 7.26 9.66
C GLY A 22 0.13 6.40 9.19
N SER A 23 -0.66 6.94 8.26
CA SER A 23 -1.66 6.21 7.50
C SER A 23 -1.24 6.14 6.03
N GLY A 24 -1.45 4.97 5.41
CA GLY A 24 -1.10 4.72 4.01
C GLY A 24 -2.15 3.87 3.33
N MET A 25 -2.08 3.80 2.01
CA MET A 25 -3.02 3.03 1.19
C MET A 25 -2.24 2.01 0.36
N HIS A 26 -1.78 0.94 1.01
CA HIS A 26 -1.05 -0.12 0.33
C HIS A 26 -1.91 -0.73 -0.78
N ALA A 27 -1.41 -0.65 -2.02
CA ALA A 27 -2.07 -1.22 -3.19
C ALA A 27 -1.42 -2.57 -3.54
N ASN A 28 -2.12 -3.66 -3.23
CA ASN A 28 -1.71 -5.00 -3.64
C ASN A 28 -2.24 -5.31 -5.04
N PHE A 29 -1.42 -5.89 -5.91
CA PHE A 29 -1.81 -6.28 -7.26
C PHE A 29 -1.17 -7.62 -7.65
N SER A 30 -1.76 -8.30 -8.63
CA SER A 30 -1.14 -9.47 -9.26
C SER A 30 -1.67 -9.69 -10.67
N ASN A 31 -0.84 -10.25 -11.54
CA ASN A 31 -1.25 -10.72 -12.86
C ASN A 31 -1.12 -12.25 -12.96
N GLY A 32 -1.51 -12.82 -14.10
CA GLY A 32 -1.45 -14.27 -14.31
C GLY A 32 -0.05 -14.86 -14.16
N VAL A 33 1.00 -14.10 -14.52
CA VAL A 33 2.40 -14.53 -14.39
C VAL A 33 2.81 -14.58 -12.93
N MET A 34 2.56 -13.51 -12.16
CA MET A 34 2.89 -13.45 -10.73
C MET A 34 2.20 -14.54 -9.92
N ARG A 35 0.95 -14.87 -10.26
CA ARG A 35 0.21 -15.94 -9.56
C ARG A 35 0.70 -17.36 -9.88
N LYS A 36 1.44 -17.56 -10.97
CA LYS A 36 1.85 -18.89 -11.46
C LYS A 36 3.35 -19.16 -11.35
N ALA A 37 4.20 -18.13 -11.42
CA ALA A 37 5.64 -18.31 -11.57
C ALA A 37 6.32 -19.00 -10.38
N GLY A 38 5.89 -18.69 -9.14
CA GLY A 38 6.41 -19.32 -7.92
C GLY A 38 7.91 -19.13 -7.64
N ASN A 39 8.60 -18.25 -8.37
CA ASN A 39 10.04 -18.04 -8.25
C ASN A 39 10.38 -16.56 -8.06
N LYS A 40 11.43 -16.28 -7.27
CA LYS A 40 11.87 -14.93 -6.90
C LYS A 40 12.28 -14.08 -8.11
N GLU A 41 12.98 -14.67 -9.08
CA GLU A 41 13.52 -13.93 -10.25
C GLU A 41 12.42 -13.20 -11.03
N THR A 42 11.25 -13.83 -11.18
CA THR A 42 10.10 -13.21 -11.86
C THR A 42 9.57 -12.00 -11.09
N PHE A 43 9.47 -12.10 -9.76
CA PHE A 43 9.04 -10.99 -8.91
C PHE A 43 10.07 -9.86 -8.91
N ASP A 44 11.37 -10.18 -8.82
CA ASP A 44 12.44 -9.17 -8.85
C ASP A 44 12.43 -8.38 -10.17
N LYS A 45 12.24 -9.03 -11.31
CA LYS A 45 12.11 -8.37 -12.63
C LYS A 45 10.90 -7.43 -12.68
N ILE A 46 9.74 -7.88 -12.18
CA ILE A 46 8.51 -7.08 -12.18
C ILE A 46 8.62 -5.89 -11.22
N CYS A 47 9.04 -6.12 -9.97
CA CYS A 47 9.24 -5.07 -8.96
C CYS A 47 10.30 -4.06 -9.40
N GLY A 48 11.40 -4.52 -10.02
CA GLY A 48 12.43 -3.65 -10.58
C GLY A 48 11.93 -2.75 -11.72
N GLY A 49 10.87 -3.15 -12.43
CA GLY A 49 10.18 -2.30 -13.41
C GLY A 49 9.48 -1.11 -12.74
N PHE A 50 8.76 -1.35 -11.63
CA PHE A 50 8.06 -0.28 -10.89
C PHE A 50 9.03 0.73 -10.27
N GLY A 51 10.18 0.27 -9.78
CA GLY A 51 11.20 1.14 -9.18
C GLY A 51 11.81 2.18 -10.14
N LYS A 52 11.60 2.08 -11.46
CA LYS A 52 12.07 3.07 -12.45
C LYS A 52 11.14 4.28 -12.59
N HIS A 53 9.96 4.23 -11.99
CA HIS A 53 8.90 5.23 -12.16
C HIS A 53 8.44 5.84 -10.81
N ILE A 54 9.27 5.68 -9.79
CA ILE A 54 9.15 6.28 -8.44
C ILE A 54 10.33 7.23 -8.28
#